data_AF-X1QSM5-F1
#
_entry.id   AF-X1QSM5-F1
#
_cell.length_a   1.000
_cell.length_b   1.000
_cell.length_c   1.000
_cell.angle_alpha   90.00
_cell.angle_beta   90.00
_cell.angle_gamma   90.00
#
_symmetry.space_group_name_H-M   'P 1'
#
loop_
_entity.id
_entity.type
_entity.pdbx_description
1 polymer ?
#
loop_
_entity_poly.entity_id
_entity_poly.type
_entity_poly.pdbx_seq_one_letter_code
_entity_poly.pdbx_strand_id
1 'polypeptide(L)'
;GSIGVIGGWIYNKGFKEKLGMSTDFVKVGKHADLEFGAPLPLIGQNLPDRNLTEEERAKMEYIITSLYKDFIAKVAKGRNKEYDEIESVAQGRVWSGYDGKEIGLVDVIGGLETAIDIAKEKAGISKDQEITMVELPKRKLLDPGMFKPKMFGVEFQNNEFINYLKFRLEHNGEPLPMLPMEDMGMIMNLRKAQ
;
A
#
# COMPACT_ATOMS: atom_id res chain seq x y z
N GLY A 1 -10.17 -15.10 -0.34
CA GLY A 1 -9.08 -16.06 -0.58
C GLY A 1 -7.74 -15.35 -0.55
N SER A 2 -6.67 -16.01 -0.99
CA SER A 2 -5.28 -15.48 -1.01
C SER A 2 -4.83 -14.90 0.34
N ILE A 3 -5.22 -15.55 1.44
CA ILE A 3 -4.85 -15.14 2.79
C ILE A 3 -3.42 -15.62 3.04
N GLY A 4 -2.44 -14.78 2.71
CA GLY A 4 -1.02 -15.06 2.77
C GLY A 4 -0.20 -13.78 2.60
N VAL A 5 1.08 -13.85 2.96
CA VAL A 5 2.02 -12.73 2.81
C VAL A 5 3.27 -13.26 2.12
N ILE A 6 3.69 -12.59 1.05
CA ILE A 6 4.92 -12.91 0.33
C ILE A 6 5.82 -11.68 0.32
N GLY A 7 7.13 -11.91 0.46
CA GLY A 7 8.15 -10.89 0.34
C GLY A 7 9.26 -11.37 -0.57
N GLY A 8 9.85 -10.46 -1.34
CA GLY A 8 10.93 -10.75 -2.27
C GLY A 8 12.06 -9.74 -2.16
N TRP A 9 13.29 -10.20 -2.36
CA TRP A 9 14.48 -9.36 -2.44
C TRP A 9 15.19 -9.62 -3.76
N ILE A 10 15.13 -8.65 -4.66
CA ILE A 10 15.86 -8.67 -5.92
C ILE A 10 17.07 -7.77 -5.74
N TYR A 11 18.25 -8.25 -6.12
CA TYR A 11 19.49 -7.52 -5.94
C TYR A 11 20.44 -7.74 -7.11
N ASN A 12 21.42 -6.84 -7.25
CA ASN A 12 22.46 -6.91 -8.25
C ASN A 12 23.42 -8.06 -7.94
N LYS A 13 23.60 -8.97 -8.92
CA LYS A 13 24.60 -10.03 -8.88
C LYS A 13 25.44 -10.01 -10.16
N GLY A 14 26.04 -8.87 -10.47
CA GLY A 14 26.87 -8.69 -11.67
C GLY A 14 26.16 -8.04 -12.86
N PHE A 15 24.89 -7.64 -12.73
CA PHE A 15 24.14 -7.02 -13.84
C PHE A 15 24.68 -5.62 -14.16
N LYS A 16 24.82 -4.79 -13.14
CA LYS A 16 25.31 -3.42 -13.24
C LYS A 16 26.75 -3.35 -13.74
N GLU A 17 27.58 -4.29 -13.30
CA GLU A 17 28.98 -4.42 -13.72
C GLU A 17 29.08 -4.76 -15.21
N LYS A 18 28.18 -5.63 -15.72
CA LYS A 18 28.08 -5.91 -17.16
C LYS A 18 27.66 -4.69 -17.99
N LEU A 19 27.00 -3.72 -17.37
CA LEU A 19 26.67 -2.43 -17.98
C LEU A 19 27.80 -1.40 -17.85
N GLY A 20 28.95 -1.77 -17.26
CA GLY A 20 30.08 -0.87 -17.04
C GLY A 20 29.86 0.14 -15.92
N MET A 21 28.87 -0.07 -15.06
CA MET A 21 28.58 0.83 -13.94
C MET A 21 29.30 0.38 -12.67
N SER A 22 29.81 1.35 -11.90
CA SER A 22 30.37 1.15 -10.55
C SER A 22 29.71 2.10 -9.55
N THR A 23 29.75 1.76 -8.27
CA THR A 23 29.33 2.64 -7.16
C THR A 23 30.35 2.57 -6.04
N ASP A 24 30.41 3.67 -5.29
CA ASP A 24 31.06 3.76 -4.01
C ASP A 24 30.11 4.53 -3.07
N PHE A 25 30.19 4.29 -1.76
CA PHE A 25 29.30 4.93 -0.79
C PHE A 25 29.94 5.07 0.58
N VAL A 26 29.48 6.08 1.31
CA VAL A 26 29.76 6.26 2.73
C VAL A 26 28.45 6.02 3.48
N LYS A 27 28.47 5.13 4.47
CA LYS A 27 27.30 4.85 5.32
C LYS A 27 27.56 5.18 6.77
N VAL A 28 26.54 5.72 7.43
CA VAL A 28 26.48 5.88 8.88
C VAL A 28 25.32 5.01 9.38
N GLY A 29 25.66 3.85 9.93
CA GLY A 29 24.70 2.84 10.36
C GLY A 29 24.90 1.49 9.65
N LYS A 30 24.70 0.39 10.39
CA LYS A 30 25.01 -0.97 9.92
C LYS A 30 24.25 -1.37 8.65
N HIS A 31 22.99 -0.94 8.54
CA HIS A 31 22.03 -1.31 7.49
C HIS A 31 21.63 -0.15 6.56
N ALA A 32 22.32 0.99 6.63
CA ALA A 32 21.94 2.19 5.87
C ALA A 32 22.13 2.05 4.35
N ASP A 33 22.76 0.98 3.91
CA ASP A 33 22.99 0.61 2.51
C ASP A 33 21.95 -0.39 1.95
N LEU A 34 20.88 -0.71 2.70
CA LEU A 34 19.94 -1.78 2.32
C LEU A 34 19.34 -1.58 0.92
N GLU A 35 18.94 -0.36 0.58
CA GLU A 35 18.33 -0.01 -0.72
C GLU A 35 19.31 0.73 -1.63
N PHE A 36 20.59 0.83 -1.24
CA PHE A 36 21.61 1.47 -2.05
C PHE A 36 21.97 0.57 -3.24
N GLY A 37 21.94 1.14 -4.44
CA GLY A 37 22.44 0.48 -5.63
C GLY A 37 22.13 1.22 -6.92
N ALA A 38 22.15 0.50 -8.05
CA ALA A 38 21.97 1.12 -9.35
C ALA A 38 20.52 1.58 -9.58
N PRO A 39 20.29 2.83 -10.03
CA PRO A 39 18.96 3.24 -10.45
C PRO A 39 18.58 2.49 -11.73
N LEU A 40 17.37 1.94 -11.76
CA LEU A 40 16.80 1.35 -12.97
C LEU A 40 15.83 2.37 -13.62
N PRO A 41 16.30 3.17 -14.59
CA PRO A 41 15.61 4.39 -15.06
C PRO A 41 14.23 4.12 -15.70
N LEU A 42 13.99 2.89 -16.16
CA LEU A 42 12.71 2.51 -16.80
C LEU A 42 11.65 2.03 -15.82
N ILE A 43 12.02 1.65 -14.60
CA ILE A 43 11.08 1.11 -13.60
C ILE A 43 11.02 1.95 -12.32
N GLY A 44 11.79 3.04 -12.22
CA GLY A 44 11.77 3.96 -11.08
C GLY A 44 12.17 3.32 -9.76
N GLN A 45 12.88 2.20 -9.81
CA GLN A 45 13.32 1.43 -8.65
C GLN A 45 14.85 1.39 -8.62
N ASN A 46 15.42 1.32 -7.43
CA ASN A 46 16.84 1.01 -7.27
C ASN A 46 17.03 -0.50 -7.22
N LEU A 47 18.06 -1.01 -7.89
CA LEU A 47 18.51 -2.38 -7.76
C LEU A 47 19.59 -2.42 -6.68
N PRO A 48 19.32 -2.96 -5.47
CA PRO A 48 20.28 -3.01 -4.39
C PRO A 48 21.59 -3.69 -4.82
N ASP A 49 22.74 -3.14 -4.44
CA ASP A 49 24.04 -3.64 -4.89
C ASP A 49 24.43 -4.98 -4.23
N ARG A 50 23.76 -5.38 -3.15
CA ARG A 50 24.07 -6.59 -2.39
C ARG A 50 22.81 -7.36 -1.96
N ASN A 51 23.04 -8.61 -1.60
CA ASN A 51 22.01 -9.42 -0.93
C ASN A 51 21.83 -8.97 0.53
N LEU A 52 20.71 -9.38 1.13
CA LEU A 52 20.49 -9.26 2.57
C LEU A 52 21.55 -10.08 3.31
N THR A 53 22.04 -9.51 4.41
CA THR A 53 22.77 -10.25 5.43
C THR A 53 21.82 -11.20 6.18
N GLU A 54 22.36 -12.18 6.89
CA GLU A 54 21.55 -13.14 7.65
C GLU A 54 20.65 -12.44 8.69
N GLU A 55 21.17 -11.41 9.37
CA GLU A 55 20.40 -10.61 10.33
C GLU A 55 19.24 -9.85 9.65
N GLU A 56 19.49 -9.25 8.48
CA GLU A 56 18.45 -8.52 7.72
C GLU A 56 17.40 -9.49 7.18
N ARG A 57 17.81 -10.67 6.70
CA ARG A 57 16.90 -11.73 6.27
C ARG A 57 16.00 -12.18 7.41
N ALA A 58 16.57 -12.46 8.58
CA ALA A 58 15.79 -12.89 9.75
C ALA A 58 14.78 -11.81 10.18
N LYS A 59 15.14 -10.52 10.10
CA LYS A 59 14.20 -9.41 10.34
C LYS A 59 13.06 -9.39 9.31
N MET A 60 13.37 -9.57 8.02
CA MET A 60 12.35 -9.62 6.97
C MET A 60 11.41 -10.83 7.15
N GLU A 61 11.95 -11.99 7.51
CA GLU A 61 11.15 -13.18 7.82
C GLU A 61 10.23 -12.92 9.01
N TYR A 62 10.75 -12.34 10.09
CA TYR A 62 9.94 -11.96 11.25
C TYR A 62 8.79 -11.02 10.86
N ILE A 63 9.05 -10.02 10.02
CA ILE A 63 8.02 -9.09 9.53
C ILE A 63 6.95 -9.84 8.73
N ILE A 64 7.36 -10.70 7.78
CA ILE A 64 6.44 -11.46 6.94
C ILE A 64 5.56 -12.38 7.78
N THR A 65 6.15 -13.14 8.71
CA THR A 65 5.41 -14.04 9.59
C THR A 65 4.48 -13.28 10.54
N SER A 66 4.88 -12.11 11.04
CA SER A 66 4.04 -11.27 11.89
C SER A 66 2.84 -10.73 11.13
N LEU A 67 3.05 -10.20 9.91
CA LEU A 67 1.97 -9.74 9.04
C LEU A 67 1.00 -10.87 8.67
N TYR A 68 1.52 -12.08 8.44
CA TYR A 68 0.69 -13.25 8.17
C TYR A 68 -0.23 -13.58 9.35
N LYS A 69 0.32 -13.59 10.57
CA LYS A 69 -0.47 -13.83 11.79
C LYS A 69 -1.55 -12.77 11.98
N ASP A 70 -1.20 -11.50 11.80
CA ASP A 70 -2.15 -10.38 11.89
C ASP A 70 -3.25 -10.48 10.83
N PHE A 71 -2.92 -10.93 9.62
CA PHE A 71 -3.90 -11.10 8.55
C PHE A 71 -4.92 -12.19 8.94
N ILE A 72 -4.45 -13.36 9.41
CA ILE A 72 -5.36 -14.42 9.90
C ILE A 72 -6.25 -13.89 11.02
N ALA A 73 -5.68 -13.22 12.03
CA ALA A 73 -6.44 -12.70 13.16
C ALA A 73 -7.54 -11.71 12.73
N LYS A 74 -7.25 -10.82 11.77
CA LYS A 74 -8.24 -9.90 11.21
C LYS A 74 -9.36 -10.61 10.47
N VAL A 75 -9.03 -11.64 9.67
CA VAL A 75 -10.03 -12.44 8.96
C VAL A 75 -10.88 -13.24 9.95
N ALA A 76 -10.27 -13.88 10.94
CA ALA A 76 -10.95 -14.63 12.00
C ALA A 76 -11.97 -13.74 12.73
N LYS A 77 -11.55 -12.55 13.17
CA LYS A 77 -12.44 -11.55 13.77
C LYS A 77 -13.57 -11.13 12.82
N GLY A 78 -13.27 -10.85 11.55
CA GLY A 78 -14.26 -10.42 10.57
C GLY A 78 -15.27 -11.52 10.17
N ARG A 79 -14.87 -12.79 10.27
CA ARG A 79 -15.73 -13.95 9.97
C ARG A 79 -16.36 -14.58 11.22
N ASN A 80 -16.06 -14.04 12.40
CA ASN A 80 -16.45 -14.61 13.69
C ASN A 80 -16.10 -16.11 13.77
N LYS A 81 -14.86 -16.43 13.44
CA LYS A 81 -14.26 -17.78 13.45
C LYS A 81 -13.02 -17.79 14.33
N GLU A 82 -12.63 -18.98 14.77
CA GLU A 82 -11.37 -19.15 15.49
C GLU A 82 -10.17 -18.95 14.56
N TYR A 83 -9.02 -18.59 15.14
CA TYR A 83 -7.77 -18.39 14.39
C TYR A 83 -7.40 -19.64 13.57
N ASP A 84 -7.42 -20.81 14.23
CA ASP A 84 -7.01 -22.09 13.64
C ASP A 84 -7.94 -22.53 12.49
N GLU A 85 -9.23 -22.20 12.57
CA GLU A 85 -10.17 -22.45 11.47
C GLU A 85 -9.75 -21.69 10.21
N ILE A 86 -9.42 -20.40 10.36
CA ILE A 86 -8.98 -19.58 9.22
C ILE A 86 -7.61 -20.02 8.73
N GLU A 87 -6.67 -20.33 9.64
CA GLU A 87 -5.35 -20.84 9.27
C GLU A 87 -5.45 -22.10 8.40
N SER A 88 -6.35 -23.02 8.76
CA SER A 88 -6.58 -24.27 8.00
C SER A 88 -7.01 -24.05 6.55
N VAL A 89 -7.62 -22.90 6.22
CA VAL A 89 -8.05 -22.53 4.86
C VAL A 89 -7.21 -21.40 4.24
N ALA A 90 -6.19 -20.90 4.95
CA ALA A 90 -5.30 -19.83 4.51
C ALA A 90 -4.09 -20.34 3.70
N GLN A 91 -2.87 -19.93 4.07
CA GLN A 91 -1.60 -20.31 3.44
C GLN A 91 -1.46 -19.85 1.98
N GLY A 92 -2.01 -18.69 1.66
CA GLY A 92 -1.93 -18.11 0.31
C GLY A 92 -2.79 -18.82 -0.74
N ARG A 93 -3.62 -19.80 -0.35
CA ARG A 93 -4.52 -20.49 -1.28
C ARG A 93 -5.53 -19.52 -1.90
N VAL A 94 -5.67 -19.61 -3.22
CA VAL A 94 -6.72 -18.92 -3.96
C VAL A 94 -7.98 -19.77 -3.90
N TRP A 95 -9.11 -19.13 -3.60
CA TRP A 95 -10.42 -19.75 -3.53
C TRP A 95 -11.33 -19.07 -4.53
N SER A 96 -12.17 -19.84 -5.24
CA SER A 96 -13.26 -19.24 -6.01
C SER A 96 -14.29 -18.60 -5.08
N GLY A 97 -15.20 -17.79 -5.62
CA GLY A 97 -16.30 -17.23 -4.83
C GLY A 97 -17.17 -18.33 -4.20
N TYR A 98 -17.45 -19.39 -4.96
CA TYR A 98 -18.27 -20.53 -4.51
C TYR A 98 -17.57 -21.31 -3.39
N ASP A 99 -16.32 -21.73 -3.59
CA ASP A 99 -15.56 -22.43 -2.54
C ASP A 99 -15.41 -21.55 -1.30
N GLY A 100 -15.14 -20.25 -1.51
CA GLY A 100 -15.06 -19.25 -0.46
C GLY A 100 -16.33 -19.16 0.38
N LYS A 101 -17.51 -19.39 -0.21
CA LYS A 101 -18.77 -19.46 0.52
C LYS A 101 -18.90 -20.75 1.32
N GLU A 102 -18.52 -21.89 0.74
CA GLU A 102 -18.56 -23.20 1.41
C GLU A 102 -17.68 -23.23 2.67
N ILE A 103 -16.49 -22.66 2.59
CA ILE A 103 -15.55 -22.57 3.73
C ILE A 103 -15.82 -21.36 4.65
N GLY A 104 -16.89 -20.60 4.39
CA GLY A 104 -17.32 -19.50 5.23
C GLY A 104 -16.41 -18.28 5.21
N LEU A 105 -15.67 -18.03 4.12
CA LEU A 105 -14.98 -16.77 3.84
C LEU A 105 -15.86 -15.73 3.10
N VAL A 106 -16.96 -16.17 2.47
CA VAL A 106 -17.91 -15.35 1.71
C VAL A 106 -19.34 -15.62 2.21
N ASP A 107 -20.17 -14.58 2.31
CA ASP A 107 -21.56 -14.73 2.77
C ASP A 107 -22.53 -15.01 1.61
N VAL A 108 -22.43 -14.23 0.53
CA VAL A 108 -23.38 -14.23 -0.59
C VAL A 108 -22.62 -14.25 -1.91
N ILE A 109 -23.10 -15.05 -2.86
CA ILE A 109 -22.64 -15.01 -4.26
C ILE A 109 -23.55 -14.05 -5.01
N GLY A 110 -22.96 -13.07 -5.67
CA GLY A 110 -23.69 -12.07 -6.44
C GLY A 110 -22.75 -11.04 -7.07
N GLY A 111 -23.35 -10.11 -7.80
CA GLY A 111 -22.65 -8.97 -8.39
C GLY A 111 -22.74 -7.72 -7.50
N LEU A 112 -22.37 -6.58 -8.09
CA LEU A 112 -22.44 -5.28 -7.41
C LEU A 112 -23.87 -4.92 -6.98
N GLU A 113 -24.88 -5.18 -7.82
CA GLU A 113 -26.29 -4.92 -7.48
C GLU A 113 -26.73 -5.68 -6.23
N THR A 114 -26.34 -6.94 -6.09
CA THR A 114 -26.61 -7.74 -4.89
C THR A 114 -25.97 -7.13 -3.65
N ALA A 115 -24.74 -6.61 -3.76
CA ALA A 115 -24.07 -5.93 -2.66
C ALA A 115 -24.77 -4.61 -2.28
N ILE A 116 -25.24 -3.86 -3.27
CA ILE A 116 -26.03 -2.63 -3.07
C ILE A 116 -27.34 -2.91 -2.34
N ASP A 117 -28.09 -3.93 -2.78
CA ASP A 117 -29.36 -4.30 -2.16
C ASP A 117 -29.18 -4.69 -0.69
N ILE A 118 -28.15 -5.48 -0.38
CA ILE A 118 -27.80 -5.86 1.00
C ILE A 118 -27.40 -4.63 1.82
N ALA A 119 -26.66 -3.70 1.23
CA ALA A 119 -26.27 -2.46 1.92
C ALA A 119 -27.48 -1.55 2.20
N LYS A 120 -28.40 -1.41 1.23
CA LYS A 120 -29.67 -0.69 1.40
C LYS A 120 -30.49 -1.28 2.54
N GLU A 121 -30.65 -2.61 2.54
CA GLU A 121 -31.38 -3.34 3.58
C GLU A 121 -30.77 -3.08 4.97
N LYS A 122 -29.44 -3.22 5.11
CA LYS A 122 -28.73 -2.97 6.37
C LYS A 122 -28.80 -1.52 6.83
N ALA A 123 -28.95 -0.57 5.91
CA ALA A 123 -29.08 0.86 6.18
C ALA A 123 -30.55 1.31 6.39
N GLY A 124 -31.54 0.41 6.23
CA GLY A 124 -32.97 0.76 6.31
C GLY A 124 -33.47 1.60 5.13
N ILE A 125 -32.78 1.55 3.99
CA ILE A 125 -33.13 2.26 2.76
C ILE A 125 -34.05 1.37 1.91
N SER A 126 -35.12 1.94 1.34
CA SER A 126 -36.03 1.17 0.46
C SER A 126 -35.29 0.64 -0.77
N LYS A 127 -35.63 -0.57 -1.22
CA LYS A 127 -35.06 -1.17 -2.44
C LYS A 127 -35.28 -0.28 -3.66
N ASP A 128 -36.48 0.31 -3.75
CA ASP A 128 -36.89 1.17 -4.88
C ASP A 128 -36.29 2.57 -4.84
N GLN A 129 -35.61 2.94 -3.75
CA GLN A 129 -34.97 4.25 -3.66
C GLN A 129 -33.77 4.31 -4.61
N GLU A 130 -33.78 5.30 -5.50
CA GLU A 130 -32.64 5.55 -6.37
C GLU A 130 -31.39 5.88 -5.56
N ILE A 131 -30.26 5.30 -5.96
CA ILE A 131 -28.95 5.58 -5.39
C ILE A 131 -28.05 6.17 -6.46
N THR A 132 -27.24 7.15 -6.06
CA THR A 132 -26.20 7.70 -6.93
C THR A 132 -24.87 7.06 -6.55
N MET A 133 -24.27 6.28 -7.46
CA MET A 133 -22.89 5.83 -7.27
C MET A 133 -21.93 6.99 -7.49
N VAL A 134 -21.02 7.19 -6.53
CA VAL A 134 -19.96 8.20 -6.61
C VAL A 134 -18.62 7.49 -6.56
N GLU A 135 -17.89 7.48 -7.69
CA GLU A 135 -16.51 6.99 -7.73
C GLU A 135 -15.56 8.02 -7.12
N LEU A 136 -14.79 7.60 -6.11
CA LEU A 136 -13.76 8.42 -5.46
C LEU A 136 -12.38 7.77 -5.60
N PRO A 137 -11.31 8.58 -5.76
CA PRO A 137 -11.33 10.03 -5.96
C PRO A 137 -11.90 10.41 -7.33
N LYS A 138 -12.55 11.58 -7.43
CA LYS A 138 -13.07 12.09 -8.72
C LYS A 138 -11.93 12.14 -9.75
N ARG A 139 -12.04 11.38 -10.83
CA ARG A 139 -11.05 11.38 -11.92
C ARG A 139 -10.92 12.81 -12.45
N LYS A 140 -9.70 13.36 -12.46
CA LYS A 140 -9.44 14.67 -13.08
C LYS A 140 -9.57 14.51 -14.60
N LEU A 141 -10.17 15.49 -15.27
CA LEU A 141 -10.36 15.49 -16.73
C LEU A 141 -9.02 15.41 -17.48
N LEU A 142 -7.96 15.92 -16.86
CA LEU A 142 -6.57 15.74 -17.26
C LEU A 142 -5.81 15.25 -16.03
N ASP A 143 -5.44 13.97 -16.02
CA ASP A 143 -4.49 13.42 -15.07
C ASP A 143 -3.13 13.29 -15.77
N PRO A 144 -2.12 14.11 -15.42
CA PRO A 144 -0.76 13.95 -15.93
C PRO A 144 -0.17 12.55 -15.65
N GLY A 145 -0.74 11.78 -14.70
CA GLY A 145 -0.42 10.38 -14.44
C GLY A 145 -0.87 9.40 -15.51
N MET A 146 -1.80 9.77 -16.40
CA MET A 146 -2.32 8.91 -17.47
C MET A 146 -1.26 8.54 -18.52
N PHE A 147 -0.22 9.36 -18.66
CA PHE A 147 0.92 9.12 -19.57
C PHE A 147 2.14 8.51 -18.85
N LYS A 148 2.07 8.26 -17.54
CA LYS A 148 3.14 7.63 -16.79
C LYS A 148 2.98 6.11 -16.86
N PRO A 149 4.03 5.34 -17.25
CA PRO A 149 3.95 3.89 -17.27
C PRO A 149 3.66 3.36 -15.85
N LYS A 150 2.52 2.68 -15.68
CA LYS A 150 2.18 1.98 -14.45
C LYS A 150 2.99 0.69 -14.36
N MET A 151 4.12 0.73 -13.68
CA MET A 151 4.87 -0.47 -13.29
C MET A 151 4.81 -0.65 -11.78
N PHE A 152 4.44 -1.85 -11.36
CA PHE A 152 4.41 -2.35 -9.98
C PHE A 152 3.93 -1.36 -8.91
N GLY A 153 2.61 -1.24 -8.75
CA GLY A 153 1.94 -1.08 -7.44
C GLY A 153 2.31 0.05 -6.48
N VAL A 154 3.22 0.96 -6.83
CA VAL A 154 3.61 2.09 -5.98
C VAL A 154 3.04 3.36 -6.60
N GLU A 155 1.77 3.62 -6.31
CA GLU A 155 1.25 4.98 -6.39
C GLU A 155 1.74 5.72 -5.14
N PHE A 156 2.73 6.61 -5.30
CA PHE A 156 3.00 7.61 -4.27
C PHE A 156 1.78 8.51 -4.16
N GLN A 157 0.87 8.19 -3.24
CA GLN A 157 -0.21 9.10 -2.89
C GLN A 157 0.41 10.41 -2.41
N ASN A 158 -0.09 11.53 -2.92
CA ASN A 158 0.19 12.86 -2.37
C ASN A 158 -0.38 12.92 -0.95
N ASN A 159 0.36 12.38 0.02
CA ASN A 159 0.03 12.40 1.43
C ASN A 159 0.25 13.83 1.95
N GLU A 160 -0.66 14.33 2.77
CA GLU A 160 -0.54 15.63 3.45
C GLU A 160 0.80 15.80 4.17
N PHE A 161 1.35 14.69 4.70
CA PHE A 161 2.67 14.66 5.31
C PHE A 161 3.81 15.04 4.33
N ILE A 162 3.74 14.60 3.07
CA ILE A 162 4.76 14.94 2.06
C ILE A 162 4.65 16.42 1.68
N ASN A 163 3.45 16.99 1.63
CA ASN A 163 3.25 18.41 1.39
C ASN A 163 3.75 19.25 2.58
N TYR A 164 3.54 18.79 3.80
CA TYR A 164 4.10 19.39 5.01
C TYR A 164 5.63 19.40 5.00
N LEU A 165 6.25 18.26 4.65
CA LEU A 165 7.71 18.17 4.55
C LEU A 165 8.26 19.11 3.48
N LYS A 166 7.62 19.19 2.31
CA LYS A 166 8.00 20.16 1.27
C LYS A 166 7.88 21.61 1.76
N PHE A 167 6.77 21.96 2.40
CA PHE A 167 6.57 23.29 2.97
C PHE A 167 7.65 23.66 4.00
N ARG A 168 7.99 22.74 4.91
CA ARG A 168 9.07 22.91 5.90
C ARG A 168 10.45 23.06 5.26
N LEU A 169 10.72 22.35 4.18
CA LEU A 169 11.99 22.43 3.46
C LEU A 169 12.12 23.76 2.69
N GLU A 170 11.03 24.24 2.09
CA GLU A 170 10.99 25.51 1.36
C GLU A 170 11.12 26.73 2.29
N HIS A 171 10.62 26.63 3.53
CA HIS A 171 10.64 27.72 4.53
C HIS A 171 11.67 27.44 5.64
N ASN A 172 12.72 26.69 5.33
CA ASN A 172 13.74 26.34 6.31
C ASN A 172 14.47 27.59 6.81
N GLY A 173 14.42 27.85 8.11
CA GLY A 173 15.03 29.02 8.76
C GLY A 173 14.07 30.19 9.00
N GLU A 174 12.82 30.12 8.53
CA GLU A 174 11.79 31.11 8.84
C GLU A 174 11.00 30.72 10.10
N PRO A 175 10.66 31.67 11.01
CA PRO A 175 9.83 31.38 12.17
C PRO A 175 8.41 30.99 11.73
N LEU A 176 8.04 29.72 11.95
CA LEU A 176 6.71 29.22 11.63
C LEU A 176 5.82 29.26 12.89
N PRO A 177 4.58 29.78 12.79
CA PRO A 177 3.62 29.69 13.89
C PRO A 177 3.28 28.21 14.15
N MET A 178 3.41 27.79 15.40
CA MET A 178 3.06 26.43 15.85
C MET A 178 1.54 26.31 15.90
N LEU A 179 0.94 25.84 14.80
CA LEU A 179 -0.49 25.52 14.74
C LEU A 179 -0.70 24.00 14.74
N PRO A 180 -1.81 23.50 15.34
CA PRO A 180 -2.24 22.12 15.19
C PRO A 180 -2.40 21.74 13.71
N MET A 181 -2.06 20.50 13.35
CA MET A 181 -2.10 20.00 11.97
C MET A 181 -3.49 20.14 11.32
N GLU A 182 -4.55 20.09 12.14
CA GLU A 182 -5.96 20.19 11.74
C GLU A 182 -6.30 21.56 11.14
N ASP A 183 -5.60 22.62 11.54
CA ASP A 183 -5.89 24.00 11.14
C ASP A 183 -5.06 24.47 9.92
N MET A 184 -4.03 23.72 9.52
CA MET A 184 -3.16 24.09 8.38
C MET A 184 -3.85 23.95 7.02
N GLY A 185 -4.85 23.07 6.90
CA GLY A 185 -5.62 22.87 5.67
C GLY A 185 -6.38 24.13 5.22
N MET A 186 -6.80 24.98 6.18
CA MET A 186 -7.47 26.25 5.89
C MET A 186 -6.53 27.29 5.24
N ILE A 187 -5.28 27.37 5.69
CA ILE A 187 -4.32 28.40 5.22
C ILE A 187 -3.82 28.10 3.80
N MET A 188 -3.60 26.82 3.46
CA MET A 188 -3.19 26.43 2.10
C MET A 188 -4.28 26.73 1.05
N ASN A 189 -5.56 26.72 1.44
CA ASN A 189 -6.66 27.08 0.54
C ASN A 189 -6.85 28.59 0.40
N LEU A 190 -6.52 29.38 1.43
CA LEU A 190 -6.65 30.84 1.41
C LEU A 190 -5.68 31.53 0.44
N ARG A 191 -4.55 30.90 0.08
CA ARG A 191 -3.58 31.45 -0.89
C ARG A 191 -3.86 31.12 -2.36
N LYS A 192 -4.84 30.28 -2.68
CA LYS A 192 -5.29 30.05 -4.07
C LYS A 192 -6.31 31.08 -4.56
N ALA A 193 -6.73 32.00 -3.71
CA ALA A 193 -7.70 33.05 -4.01
C ALA A 193 -7.07 34.45 -4.16
N GLN A 194 -5.74 34.54 -4.32
CA GLN A 194 -5.03 35.76 -4.73
C GLN A 194 -4.15 35.47 -5.95
#